data_AF-A0A931GVH8-F1
#
_entry.id   AF-A0A931GVH8-F1
#
_cell.length_a   1.000
_cell.length_b   1.000
_cell.length_c   1.000
_cell.angle_alpha   90.00
_cell.angle_beta   90.00
_cell.angle_gamma   90.00
#
_symmetry.space_group_name_H-M   'P 1'
#
loop_
_entity.id
_entity.type
_entity.pdbx_description
1 polymer ?
#
loop_
_entity_poly.entity_id
_entity_poly.type
_entity_poly.pdbx_seq_one_letter_code
_entity_poly.pdbx_strand_id
1 'polypeptide(L)'
;MDNKNLWPDFENIPKITSPRSILIEQASFLAEKTKNLLSAEVGGGNTKEGRIYYRFIIIAPLLKNYTYRLFTLSHDIFYYPCEISFQSQIMQIGSEDQLIERLKLIFNNENTQRIIASLIGQSKDIATEGSEY
;
A
#
# COMPACT_ATOMS: atom_id res chain seq x y z
N MET A 1 6.88 -10.55 49.78
CA MET A 1 7.77 -9.77 48.90
C MET A 1 6.86 -8.96 48.01
N ASP A 2 6.85 -7.64 48.21
CA ASP A 2 6.02 -6.75 47.40
C ASP A 2 6.52 -6.77 45.96
N ASN A 3 5.63 -7.15 45.05
CA ASN A 3 5.91 -7.16 43.62
C ASN A 3 5.86 -5.71 43.13
N LYS A 4 7.02 -5.04 43.12
CA LYS A 4 7.14 -3.65 42.67
C LYS A 4 7.07 -3.63 41.13
N ASN A 5 6.04 -2.96 40.59
CA ASN A 5 5.98 -2.70 39.15
C ASN A 5 7.21 -1.87 38.72
N LEU A 6 7.93 -2.32 37.69
CA LEU A 6 9.15 -1.70 37.18
C LEU A 6 8.96 -1.01 35.82
N TRP A 7 7.76 -1.08 35.24
CA TRP A 7 7.46 -0.42 33.98
C TRP A 7 7.22 1.09 34.20
N PRO A 8 7.66 1.94 33.27
CA PRO A 8 7.29 3.35 33.29
C PRO A 8 5.81 3.51 32.92
N ASP A 9 5.24 4.65 33.30
CA ASP A 9 3.96 5.08 32.76
C ASP A 9 4.16 5.53 31.31
N PHE A 10 3.32 5.02 30.41
CA PHE A 10 3.39 5.34 28.98
C PHE A 10 2.49 6.52 28.60
N GLU A 11 2.39 7.52 29.47
CA GLU A 11 1.64 8.73 29.21
C GLU A 11 2.44 9.60 28.21
N ASN A 12 1.78 10.12 27.17
CA ASN A 12 2.37 10.95 26.10
C ASN A 12 3.21 10.21 25.02
N ILE A 13 2.75 9.04 24.55
CA ILE A 13 3.32 8.44 23.34
C ILE A 13 3.04 9.36 22.13
N PRO A 14 4.07 9.82 21.39
CA PRO A 14 3.86 10.66 20.23
C PRO A 14 3.04 9.94 19.17
N LYS A 15 2.06 10.64 18.58
CA LYS A 15 1.31 10.13 17.43
C LYS A 15 2.22 10.17 16.21
N ILE A 16 2.67 9.00 15.75
CA ILE A 16 3.49 8.85 14.55
C ILE A 16 2.60 8.29 13.44
N THR A 17 2.64 8.92 12.26
CA THR A 17 1.95 8.39 11.08
C THR A 17 2.65 7.11 10.62
N SER A 18 1.91 6.01 10.60
CA SER A 18 2.47 4.74 10.13
C SER A 18 2.53 4.70 8.59
N PRO A 19 3.55 4.04 8.00
CA PRO A 19 3.59 3.78 6.56
C PRO A 19 2.30 3.16 6.04
N ARG A 20 1.70 2.23 6.80
CA ARG A 20 0.42 1.60 6.44
C ARG A 20 -0.70 2.62 6.30
N SER A 21 -0.80 3.60 7.20
CA SER A 21 -1.82 4.65 7.16
C SER A 21 -1.71 5.48 5.89
N ILE A 22 -0.49 5.86 5.51
CA ILE A 22 -0.22 6.58 4.25
C ILE A 22 -0.65 5.72 3.06
N LEU A 23 -0.28 4.44 3.04
CA LEU A 23 -0.68 3.53 1.96
C LEU A 23 -2.20 3.37 1.83
N ILE A 24 -2.94 3.31 2.95
CA ILE A 24 -4.41 3.19 2.95
C ILE A 24 -5.05 4.44 2.35
N GLU A 25 -4.53 5.62 2.69
CA GLU A 25 -4.99 6.88 2.10
C GLU A 25 -4.72 6.93 0.59
N GLN A 26 -3.55 6.50 0.14
CA GLN A 26 -3.27 6.44 -1.30
C GLN A 26 -4.15 5.42 -2.03
N ALA A 27 -4.54 4.33 -1.36
CA ALA A 27 -5.47 3.36 -1.92
C ALA A 27 -6.88 3.93 -2.13
N SER A 28 -7.37 4.80 -1.24
CA SER A 28 -8.68 5.46 -1.43
C SER A 28 -8.64 6.46 -2.58
N PHE A 29 -7.54 7.21 -2.75
CA PHE A 29 -7.39 8.12 -3.88
C PHE A 29 -7.41 7.42 -5.23
N LEU A 30 -6.88 6.18 -5.34
CA LEU A 30 -6.95 5.43 -6.60
C LEU A 30 -8.41 5.16 -7.00
N ALA A 31 -9.25 4.74 -6.06
CA ALA A 31 -10.66 4.47 -6.31
C ALA A 31 -11.38 5.74 -6.79
N GLU A 32 -11.14 6.87 -6.12
CA GLU A 32 -11.71 8.17 -6.51
C GLU A 32 -11.26 8.58 -7.92
N LYS A 33 -9.95 8.55 -8.20
CA LYS A 33 -9.36 8.96 -9.48
C LYS A 33 -9.82 8.10 -10.65
N THR A 34 -10.15 6.84 -10.40
CA THR A 34 -10.61 5.89 -11.43
C THR A 34 -12.13 5.74 -11.46
N LYS A 35 -12.88 6.54 -10.67
CA LYS A 35 -14.34 6.46 -10.54
C LYS A 35 -14.81 5.04 -10.21
N ASN A 36 -14.09 4.37 -9.30
CA ASN A 36 -14.32 2.99 -8.86
C ASN A 36 -14.19 1.92 -9.95
N LEU A 37 -13.64 2.23 -11.13
CA LEU A 37 -13.26 1.19 -12.10
C LEU A 37 -12.16 0.30 -11.54
N LEU A 38 -11.26 0.88 -10.74
CA LEU A 38 -10.29 0.17 -9.93
C LEU A 38 -10.49 0.53 -8.46
N SER A 39 -10.05 -0.34 -7.58
CA SER A 39 -9.85 -0.05 -6.16
C SER A 39 -8.45 -0.49 -5.74
N ALA A 40 -8.06 -0.21 -4.51
CA ALA A 40 -6.82 -0.73 -3.95
C ALA A 40 -7.01 -1.13 -2.49
N GLU A 41 -6.21 -2.10 -2.06
CA GLU A 41 -6.12 -2.53 -0.67
C GLU A 41 -4.65 -2.59 -0.20
N VAL A 42 -4.47 -2.46 1.10
CA VAL A 42 -3.18 -2.61 1.76
C VAL A 42 -3.22 -3.88 2.62
N GLY A 43 -2.88 -5.01 1.99
CA GLY A 43 -2.71 -6.27 2.69
C GLY A 43 -1.43 -6.25 3.52
N GLY A 44 -1.43 -6.86 4.70
CA GLY A 44 -0.26 -6.86 5.58
C GLY A 44 -0.03 -8.19 6.26
N GLY A 45 1.17 -8.36 6.81
CA GLY A 45 1.53 -9.50 7.62
C GLY A 45 2.87 -9.28 8.31
N ASN A 46 3.33 -10.29 9.02
CA ASN A 46 4.67 -10.34 9.60
C ASN A 46 5.36 -11.65 9.23
N THR A 47 6.68 -11.67 9.35
CA THR A 47 7.48 -12.88 9.24
C THR A 47 7.82 -13.41 10.64
N LYS A 48 8.30 -14.66 10.72
CA LYS A 48 8.71 -15.25 12.01
C LYS A 48 9.91 -14.52 12.60
N GLU A 49 10.69 -13.85 11.77
CA GLU A 49 11.87 -13.05 12.10
C GLU A 49 11.49 -11.63 12.57
N GLY A 50 10.19 -11.32 12.69
CA GLY A 50 9.71 -10.04 13.23
C GLY A 50 9.59 -8.92 12.21
N ARG A 51 9.82 -9.19 10.92
CA ARG A 51 9.66 -8.19 9.86
C ARG A 51 8.19 -7.98 9.53
N ILE A 52 7.73 -6.74 9.53
CA ILE A 52 6.37 -6.34 9.16
C ILE A 52 6.39 -5.95 7.69
N TYR A 53 5.38 -6.36 6.93
CA TYR A 53 5.26 -5.99 5.52
C TYR A 53 3.84 -5.61 5.13
N TYR A 54 3.74 -4.76 4.12
CA TYR A 54 2.51 -4.31 3.49
C TYR A 54 2.62 -4.44 1.97
N ARG A 55 1.61 -5.04 1.35
CA ARG A 55 1.46 -5.15 -0.10
C ARG A 55 0.43 -4.13 -0.55
N PHE A 56 0.81 -3.25 -1.46
CA PHE A 56 -0.14 -2.36 -2.13
C PHE A 56 -0.73 -3.11 -3.34
N ILE A 57 -2.01 -3.45 -3.26
CA ILE A 57 -2.67 -4.33 -4.22
C ILE A 57 -3.77 -3.53 -4.92
N ILE A 58 -3.66 -3.40 -6.24
CA ILE A 58 -4.71 -2.85 -7.10
C ILE A 58 -5.70 -3.97 -7.39
N ILE A 59 -6.99 -3.66 -7.30
CA ILE A 59 -8.09 -4.58 -7.57
C ILE A 59 -8.90 -4.03 -8.73
N ALA A 60 -9.22 -4.88 -9.71
CA ALA A 60 -10.15 -4.58 -10.78
C ALA A 60 -11.45 -5.38 -10.59
N PRO A 61 -12.51 -4.78 -10.00
CA PRO A 61 -13.71 -5.51 -9.61
C PRO A 61 -14.42 -6.19 -10.78
N LEU A 62 -14.51 -5.50 -11.92
CA LEU A 62 -15.18 -6.00 -13.13
C LEU A 62 -14.43 -7.17 -13.79
N LEU A 63 -13.12 -7.32 -13.50
CA LEU A 63 -12.30 -8.44 -13.95
C LEU A 63 -12.36 -9.60 -12.95
N LYS A 64 -13.55 -9.92 -12.43
CA LYS A 64 -13.76 -10.94 -11.38
C LYS A 64 -12.85 -10.74 -10.16
N ASN A 65 -12.70 -9.47 -9.74
CA ASN A 65 -11.78 -9.05 -8.68
C ASN A 65 -10.33 -9.46 -8.93
N TYR A 66 -9.86 -9.36 -10.18
CA TYR A 66 -8.44 -9.54 -10.49
C TYR A 66 -7.59 -8.62 -9.63
N THR A 67 -6.51 -9.16 -9.07
CA THR A 67 -5.61 -8.41 -8.19
C THR A 67 -4.21 -8.31 -8.78
N TYR A 68 -3.60 -7.14 -8.60
CA TYR A 68 -2.24 -6.86 -9.02
C TYR A 68 -1.47 -6.20 -7.87
N ARG A 69 -0.40 -6.86 -7.42
CA ARG A 69 0.50 -6.28 -6.41
C ARG A 69 1.47 -5.31 -7.08
N LEU A 70 1.32 -4.02 -6.78
CA LEU A 70 2.17 -2.97 -7.35
C LEU A 70 3.56 -2.95 -6.70
N PHE A 71 3.61 -2.96 -5.37
CA PHE A 71 4.85 -3.02 -4.61
C PHE A 71 4.63 -3.65 -3.24
N THR A 72 5.73 -3.94 -2.55
CA THR A 72 5.73 -4.35 -1.14
C THR A 72 6.57 -3.36 -0.34
N LEU A 73 6.03 -2.83 0.76
CA LEU A 73 6.76 -2.09 1.78
C LEU A 73 7.06 -3.02 2.95
N SER A 74 8.22 -2.92 3.58
CA SER A 74 8.54 -3.67 4.81
C SER A 74 9.43 -2.87 5.76
N HIS A 75 9.29 -3.14 7.05
CA HIS A 75 10.10 -2.56 8.12
C HIS A 75 10.16 -3.55 9.31
N ASP A 76 11.00 -3.27 10.30
CA ASP A 76 11.04 -4.06 11.53
C ASP A 76 9.95 -3.58 12.51
N ILE A 77 10.22 -3.47 13.81
CA ILE A 77 9.22 -2.95 14.76
C ILE A 77 9.01 -1.43 14.64
N PHE A 78 10.07 -0.71 14.27
CA PHE A 78 10.02 0.72 14.00
C PHE A 78 9.60 0.97 12.56
N TYR A 79 8.82 2.02 12.33
CA TYR A 79 8.31 2.36 10.99
C TYR A 79 9.41 2.76 10.01
N TYR A 80 10.46 3.40 10.50
CA TYR A 80 11.59 3.86 9.70
C TYR A 80 12.91 3.40 10.36
N PRO A 81 13.94 3.04 9.57
CA PRO A 81 13.89 2.94 8.12
C PRO A 81 12.96 1.82 7.62
N CYS A 82 12.36 2.03 6.46
CA CYS A 82 11.60 1.00 5.75
C CYS A 82 12.15 0.78 4.35
N GLU A 83 11.73 -0.32 3.74
CA GLU A 83 12.13 -0.73 2.41
C GLU A 83 10.91 -0.85 1.52
N ILE A 84 11.03 -0.38 0.27
CA ILE A 84 10.08 -0.69 -0.79
C ILE A 84 10.74 -1.58 -1.83
N SER A 85 10.12 -2.73 -2.08
CA SER A 85 10.38 -3.57 -3.25
C SER A 85 9.41 -3.23 -4.38
N PHE A 86 9.94 -2.67 -5.47
CA PHE A 86 9.21 -2.27 -6.67
C PHE A 86 10.03 -2.63 -7.91
N GLN A 87 9.44 -3.32 -8.89
CA GLN A 87 10.11 -3.72 -10.15
C GLN A 87 11.49 -4.40 -9.94
N SER A 88 11.56 -5.32 -8.98
CA SER A 88 12.80 -6.03 -8.60
C SER A 88 13.90 -5.13 -8.02
N GLN A 89 13.64 -3.85 -7.77
CA GLN A 89 14.51 -2.95 -7.04
C GLN A 89 14.06 -2.83 -5.59
N ILE A 90 15.02 -2.74 -4.67
CA ILE A 90 14.78 -2.48 -3.25
C ILE A 90 15.30 -1.07 -2.95
N MET A 91 14.44 -0.23 -2.38
CA MET A 91 14.74 1.15 -2.03
C MET A 91 14.62 1.34 -0.52
N GLN A 92 15.68 1.85 0.10
CA GLN A 92 15.69 2.23 1.52
C GLN A 92 15.07 3.63 1.70
N ILE A 93 14.27 3.78 2.76
CA ILE A 93 13.50 4.98 3.06
C ILE A 93 13.66 5.29 4.55
N GLY A 94 14.32 6.40 4.85
CA GLY A 94 14.69 6.77 6.22
C GLY A 94 13.64 7.58 6.98
N SER A 95 12.63 8.15 6.29
CA SER A 95 11.63 9.01 6.90
C SER A 95 10.30 9.04 6.14
N GLU A 96 9.29 9.64 6.77
CA GLU A 96 7.97 9.88 6.18
C GLU A 96 8.03 10.74 4.91
N ASP A 97 8.77 11.84 4.92
CA ASP A 97 8.92 12.69 3.71
C ASP A 97 9.55 11.93 2.55
N GLN A 98 10.57 11.10 2.85
CA GLN A 98 11.20 10.26 1.83
C GLN A 98 10.23 9.19 1.32
N LEU A 99 9.35 8.66 2.17
CA LEU A 99 8.31 7.72 1.76
C LEU A 99 7.34 8.38 0.79
N ILE A 100 6.85 9.57 1.11
CA ILE A 100 5.92 10.33 0.27
C ILE A 100 6.53 10.60 -1.11
N GLU A 101 7.77 11.10 -1.15
CA GLU A 101 8.48 11.36 -2.41
C GLU A 101 8.66 10.08 -3.22
N ARG A 102 8.99 8.95 -2.56
CA ARG A 102 9.19 7.69 -3.27
C ARG A 102 7.89 7.08 -3.78
N LEU A 103 6.80 7.19 -3.03
CA LEU A 103 5.46 6.79 -3.47
C LEU A 103 5.00 7.61 -4.68
N LYS A 104 5.24 8.93 -4.67
CA LYS A 104 4.95 9.80 -5.81
C LYS A 104 5.66 9.32 -7.08
N LEU A 105 6.94 8.94 -6.99
CA LEU A 105 7.68 8.37 -8.12
C LEU A 105 7.12 7.03 -8.58
N ILE A 106 6.75 6.14 -7.66
CA ILE A 106 6.16 4.83 -7.99
C ILE A 106 4.82 4.97 -8.70
N PHE A 107 3.92 5.81 -8.17
CA PHE A 107 2.58 6.00 -8.74
C PHE A 107 2.61 6.72 -10.09
N ASN A 108 3.58 7.60 -10.32
CA ASN A 108 3.77 8.29 -11.60
C ASN A 108 4.73 7.56 -12.56
N ASN A 109 5.24 6.38 -12.19
CA ASN A 109 6.11 5.59 -13.06
C ASN A 109 5.34 5.13 -14.32
N GLU A 110 5.98 5.17 -15.48
CA GLU A 110 5.38 4.81 -16.77
C GLU A 110 4.76 3.40 -16.75
N ASN A 111 5.43 2.43 -16.13
CA ASN A 111 4.90 1.07 -16.05
C ASN A 111 3.66 0.99 -15.16
N THR A 112 3.63 1.72 -14.04
CA THR A 112 2.44 1.83 -13.17
C THR A 112 1.26 2.39 -13.96
N GLN A 113 1.47 3.48 -14.70
CA GLN A 113 0.43 4.09 -15.53
C GLN A 113 -0.07 3.14 -16.63
N ARG A 114 0.84 2.39 -17.27
CA ARG A 114 0.47 1.36 -18.25
C ARG A 114 -0.37 0.24 -17.63
N ILE A 115 -0.02 -0.26 -16.44
CA ILE A 115 -0.80 -1.26 -15.71
C ILE A 115 -2.21 -0.73 -15.44
N ILE A 116 -2.32 0.48 -14.90
CA ILE A 116 -3.63 1.12 -14.63
C ILE A 116 -4.45 1.26 -15.91
N ALA A 117 -3.86 1.75 -16.99
CA ALA A 117 -4.53 1.89 -18.28
C ALA A 117 -5.03 0.55 -18.83
N SER A 118 -4.21 -0.50 -18.75
CA SER A 118 -4.58 -1.86 -19.16
C SER A 118 -5.73 -2.44 -18.33
N LEU A 119 -5.73 -2.24 -17.01
CA LEU A 119 -6.82 -2.72 -16.15
C LEU A 119 -8.12 -1.96 -16.41
N ILE A 120 -8.05 -0.64 -16.63
CA ILE A 120 -9.22 0.18 -16.97
C ILE A 120 -9.79 -0.22 -18.33
N GLY A 121 -8.95 -0.40 -19.36
CA GLY A 121 -9.39 -0.80 -20.70
C GLY A 121 -10.19 -2.10 -20.65
N GLN A 122 -9.60 -3.14 -20.07
CA GLN A 122 -10.26 -4.45 -19.91
C GLN A 122 -11.55 -4.37 -19.08
N SER A 123 -11.57 -3.52 -18.04
CA SER A 123 -12.79 -3.35 -17.22
C SER A 123 -13.94 -2.69 -18.00
N LYS A 124 -13.63 -1.79 -18.94
CA LYS A 124 -14.62 -1.13 -19.79
C LYS A 124 -15.17 -2.05 -20.89
N ASP A 125 -14.32 -2.91 -21.43
CA ASP A 125 -14.74 -3.88 -22.45
C ASP A 125 -15.83 -4.81 -21.88
N ILE A 126 -15.62 -5.34 -20.66
CA ILE A 126 -16.61 -6.16 -19.94
C ILE A 126 -17.89 -5.39 -19.62
N ALA A 127 -17.79 -4.12 -19.21
CA ALA A 127 -18.97 -3.31 -18.89
C ALA A 127 -19.87 -3.08 -20.12
N THR A 128 -19.28 -3.06 -21.31
CA THR A 128 -20.02 -2.88 -22.58
C THR A 128 -20.72 -4.18 -22.97
N GLU A 129 -20.05 -5.33 -22.87
CA GLU A 129 -20.63 -6.66 -23.14
C GLU A 129 -21.84 -6.97 -22.24
N GLY A 130 -21.81 -6.55 -20.98
CA GLY A 130 -22.91 -6.75 -20.03
C GLY A 130 -24.12 -5.84 -20.22
N SER A 131 -24.03 -4.81 -21.07
CA SER A 131 -25.11 -3.84 -21.33
C SER A 131 -25.99 -4.17 -22.54
N GLU A 132 -25.62 -5.21 -23.30
CA GLU A 132 -26.36 -5.68 -24.48
C GLU A 132 -27.37 -6.81 -24.15
N TYR A 133 -27.60 -7.11 -22.86
CA TYR A 133 -28.53 -8.14 -22.38
C TYR A 133 -29.58 -7.60 -21.42
#